data_AF-A0A7C3NJ89-F1
#
_entry.id   AF-A0A7C3NJ89-F1
#
_cell.length_a   1.000
_cell.length_b   1.000
_cell.length_c   1.000
_cell.angle_alpha   90.00
_cell.angle_beta   90.00
_cell.angle_gamma   90.00
#
_symmetry.space_group_name_H-M   'P 1'
#
loop_
_entity.id
_entity.type
_entity.pdbx_description
1 polymer ?
#
loop_
_entity_poly.entity_id
_entity_poly.type
_entity_poly.pdbx_seq_one_letter_code
_entity_poly.pdbx_strand_id
1 'polypeptide(L)'
;MPPKVMPSTSRAGQAALIVSLSGIALLAALFFALQPKAFARANANSDGSPGILSEPVFLWRENPFLAPMYSGCGGVIPPASPRPDFEQQIIELVNGERANRGLPPLKQSQNLNDAARYQAFDMNQDDYFSHDTFDYDAVSGELNRVCAWSQRLSGYYQNWYFLAENAAAGYATPDSVMSGWMSSSGHRSNILSDAAWETGVGYSSGGSWGHYWVQDFGKRAGVYPLIINRESGATASRQVQIYSYGAFAQMRLKNDDESFGDWQPFQNAISWTIACGVGSHKVTAELKTSGGTVYTSSDSIELTVSGCPALGGLPDEVAFLYSKPQLELVPLSLSLTPKNTVTADPIHWSLTKDGSWFTITPVSGITPESFQITPVNPHLLSPGVYQGSVTVTATAPSTTEGTPKVIIVKLLVLDRALQKIYLTATLR
;
A
#
# COMPACT_ATOMS: atom_id res chain seq x y z
N MET A 1 8.55 -46.70 49.96
CA MET A 1 7.57 -47.26 50.90
C MET A 1 6.16 -46.90 50.42
N PRO A 2 5.38 -47.85 49.88
CA PRO A 2 3.90 -47.82 49.85
C PRO A 2 3.37 -48.27 51.25
N PRO A 3 2.05 -48.43 51.61
CA PRO A 3 0.91 -48.90 50.77
C PRO A 3 -0.54 -48.48 51.16
N LYS A 4 -1.53 -48.98 50.38
CA LYS A 4 -2.86 -49.59 50.74
C LYS A 4 -3.92 -49.26 49.65
N VAL A 5 -4.38 -50.16 48.77
CA VAL A 5 -5.20 -51.40 48.88
C VAL A 5 -6.67 -51.16 49.29
N MET A 6 -7.59 -51.55 48.37
CA MET A 6 -9.08 -51.56 48.39
C MET A 6 -9.69 -52.59 49.37
N PRO A 7 -11.05 -52.72 49.49
CA PRO A 7 -11.92 -53.51 48.56
C PRO A 7 -13.30 -52.84 48.27
N SER A 8 -13.95 -52.98 47.11
CA SER A 8 -14.69 -54.11 46.47
C SER A 8 -16.12 -54.39 46.99
N THR A 9 -17.07 -54.44 46.03
CA THR A 9 -18.26 -55.32 45.85
C THR A 9 -19.35 -54.54 45.09
N SER A 10 -20.20 -55.05 44.21
CA SER A 10 -20.23 -56.12 43.19
C SER A 10 -21.71 -56.25 42.76
N ARG A 11 -21.95 -56.63 41.50
CA ARG A 11 -23.14 -57.28 40.88
C ARG A 11 -23.90 -56.42 39.85
N ALA A 12 -24.47 -56.96 38.77
CA ALA A 12 -24.34 -58.22 38.01
C ALA A 12 -25.44 -58.16 36.92
N GLY A 13 -25.21 -58.84 35.79
CA GLY A 13 -26.24 -59.24 34.81
C GLY A 13 -25.85 -58.87 33.37
N GLN A 14 -25.13 -59.71 32.62
CA GLN A 14 -25.62 -60.88 31.82
C GLN A 14 -26.53 -60.47 30.64
N ALA A 15 -26.45 -60.98 29.42
CA ALA A 15 -25.71 -62.07 28.77
C ALA A 15 -25.73 -61.82 27.23
N ALA A 16 -24.63 -62.03 26.50
CA ALA A 16 -24.35 -63.17 25.59
C ALA A 16 -25.31 -63.37 24.39
N LEU A 17 -24.78 -63.41 23.16
CA LEU A 17 -24.50 -64.69 22.46
C LEU A 17 -23.75 -64.46 21.12
N ILE A 18 -22.81 -65.37 20.86
CA ILE A 18 -21.93 -65.54 19.70
C ILE A 18 -22.62 -66.44 18.67
N VAL A 19 -22.47 -66.19 17.35
CA VAL A 19 -22.17 -67.23 16.33
C VAL A 19 -21.37 -66.62 15.18
N SER A 20 -20.26 -67.30 14.85
CA SER A 20 -19.31 -67.12 13.74
C SER A 20 -19.81 -67.69 12.41
N LEU A 21 -19.31 -67.18 11.26
CA LEU A 21 -18.55 -67.94 10.24
C LEU A 21 -18.30 -67.14 8.93
N SER A 22 -17.01 -67.00 8.59
CA SER A 22 -16.36 -67.11 7.26
C SER A 22 -16.84 -66.35 6.01
N GLY A 23 -15.89 -65.74 5.28
CA GLY A 23 -15.87 -65.81 3.80
C GLY A 23 -15.59 -64.53 3.00
N ILE A 24 -14.31 -64.32 2.69
CA ILE A 24 -13.67 -63.75 1.48
C ILE A 24 -14.53 -63.10 0.35
N ALA A 25 -14.16 -61.84 0.06
CA ALA A 25 -14.00 -61.11 -1.23
C ALA A 25 -15.16 -60.66 -2.16
N LEU A 26 -15.05 -59.35 -2.49
CA LEU A 26 -15.10 -58.67 -3.79
C LEU A 26 -16.38 -57.93 -4.26
N LEU A 27 -16.18 -56.61 -4.48
CA LEU A 27 -16.75 -55.72 -5.51
C LEU A 27 -18.27 -55.40 -5.50
N ALA A 28 -18.63 -54.14 -5.22
CA ALA A 28 -19.30 -53.22 -6.18
C ALA A 28 -19.86 -51.97 -5.46
N ALA A 29 -19.57 -50.80 -6.03
CA ALA A 29 -20.17 -49.52 -5.70
C ALA A 29 -21.69 -49.52 -5.95
N LEU A 30 -22.48 -48.84 -5.11
CA LEU A 30 -23.79 -48.35 -5.53
C LEU A 30 -24.15 -47.04 -4.80
N PHE A 31 -24.21 -45.99 -5.61
CA PHE A 31 -24.94 -44.75 -5.39
C PHE A 31 -26.39 -45.02 -4.95
N PHE A 32 -26.91 -44.28 -3.98
CA PHE A 32 -28.31 -43.81 -3.99
C PHE A 32 -28.53 -42.67 -2.97
N ALA A 33 -28.97 -41.51 -3.46
CA ALA A 33 -29.80 -40.59 -2.69
C ALA A 33 -30.81 -39.92 -3.65
N LEU A 34 -32.04 -40.46 -3.68
CA LEU A 34 -33.26 -39.77 -4.12
C LEU A 34 -33.79 -38.96 -2.91
N GLN A 35 -34.45 -37.80 -2.99
CA GLN A 35 -35.55 -37.33 -3.85
C GLN A 35 -35.64 -35.78 -3.82
N PRO A 36 -36.11 -35.08 -4.88
CA PRO A 36 -36.48 -33.67 -4.81
C PRO A 36 -37.95 -33.47 -4.36
N LYS A 37 -38.19 -32.59 -3.38
CA LYS A 37 -39.53 -32.02 -3.16
C LYS A 37 -39.71 -30.81 -4.08
N ALA A 38 -40.53 -30.97 -5.11
CA ALA A 38 -40.96 -29.88 -5.97
C ALA A 38 -41.92 -28.95 -5.21
N PHE A 39 -41.60 -27.65 -5.15
CA PHE A 39 -42.59 -26.59 -4.94
C PHE A 39 -42.77 -25.85 -6.26
N ALA A 40 -43.83 -26.18 -7.00
CA ALA A 40 -44.27 -25.41 -8.15
C ALA A 40 -45.43 -24.51 -7.70
N ARG A 41 -45.24 -23.19 -7.74
CA ARG A 41 -46.34 -22.24 -7.91
C ARG A 41 -46.08 -21.48 -9.20
N ALA A 42 -46.83 -21.83 -10.24
CA ALA A 42 -46.85 -21.10 -11.50
C ALA A 42 -47.65 -19.80 -11.30
N ASN A 43 -47.04 -18.66 -11.58
CA ASN A 43 -47.79 -17.43 -11.88
C ASN A 43 -47.90 -17.33 -13.40
N ALA A 44 -49.13 -17.33 -13.92
CA ALA A 44 -49.40 -17.03 -15.31
C ALA A 44 -49.22 -15.52 -15.56
N ASN A 45 -48.66 -15.16 -16.72
CA ASN A 45 -48.71 -13.78 -17.21
C ASN A 45 -50.16 -13.40 -17.54
N SER A 46 -50.49 -12.11 -17.38
CA SER A 46 -51.85 -11.58 -17.51
C SER A 46 -52.45 -11.60 -18.92
N ASP A 47 -51.78 -12.21 -19.91
CA ASP A 47 -52.23 -12.28 -21.31
C ASP A 47 -52.59 -13.69 -21.80
N GLY A 48 -52.49 -14.72 -20.95
CA GLY A 48 -52.93 -16.08 -21.28
C GLY A 48 -51.99 -16.88 -22.20
N SER A 49 -50.78 -16.39 -22.49
CA SER A 49 -49.77 -17.17 -23.23
C SER A 49 -49.12 -18.23 -22.32
N PRO A 50 -48.76 -19.44 -22.82
CA PRO A 50 -48.02 -20.42 -22.02
C PRO A 50 -46.65 -19.85 -21.66
N GLY A 51 -46.38 -19.71 -20.36
CA GLY A 51 -45.08 -19.29 -19.86
C GLY A 51 -44.01 -20.31 -20.26
N ILE A 52 -42.98 -19.85 -20.97
CA ILE A 52 -41.80 -20.65 -21.25
C ILE A 52 -41.12 -20.91 -19.90
N LEU A 53 -41.01 -22.18 -19.51
CA LEU A 53 -40.18 -22.58 -18.37
C LEU A 53 -38.74 -22.23 -18.73
N SER A 54 -38.19 -21.18 -18.11
CA SER A 54 -36.75 -20.95 -18.16
C SER A 54 -36.05 -22.15 -17.55
N GLU A 55 -34.87 -22.50 -18.07
CA GLU A 55 -34.05 -23.58 -17.52
C GLU A 55 -33.86 -23.39 -16.01
N PRO A 56 -33.82 -24.48 -15.21
CA PRO A 56 -33.59 -24.37 -13.79
C PRO A 56 -32.28 -23.64 -13.54
N VAL A 57 -32.35 -22.46 -12.93
CA VAL A 57 -31.17 -21.79 -12.39
C VAL A 57 -30.75 -22.59 -11.16
N PHE A 58 -29.68 -23.37 -11.32
CA PHE A 58 -29.00 -23.98 -10.20
C PHE A 58 -28.31 -22.89 -9.40
N LEU A 59 -28.94 -22.45 -8.31
CA LEU A 59 -28.24 -21.69 -7.27
C LEU A 59 -27.31 -22.66 -6.55
N TRP A 60 -26.03 -22.68 -6.96
CA TRP A 60 -24.96 -23.23 -6.12
C TRP A 60 -24.90 -22.36 -4.87
N ARG A 61 -25.61 -22.78 -3.82
CA ARG A 61 -25.34 -22.27 -2.49
C ARG A 61 -24.02 -22.90 -2.08
N GLU A 62 -22.93 -22.15 -2.20
CA GLU A 62 -21.66 -22.55 -1.59
C GLU A 62 -21.94 -22.98 -0.16
N ASN A 63 -21.59 -24.22 0.15
CA ASN A 63 -21.75 -24.78 1.48
C ASN A 63 -20.75 -24.02 2.39
N PRO A 64 -21.18 -23.24 3.39
CA PRO A 64 -20.28 -22.41 4.19
C PRO A 64 -19.39 -23.21 5.16
N PHE A 65 -19.22 -24.52 4.93
CA PHE A 65 -18.51 -25.47 5.79
C PHE A 65 -17.23 -26.05 5.18
N LEU A 66 -16.80 -25.61 3.99
CA LEU A 66 -15.46 -25.93 3.50
C LEU A 66 -14.57 -24.70 3.73
N ALA A 67 -14.15 -24.50 4.99
CA ALA A 67 -12.93 -23.74 5.22
C ALA A 67 -11.81 -24.38 4.39
N PRO A 68 -10.87 -23.63 3.79
CA PRO A 68 -9.72 -24.24 3.16
C PRO A 68 -9.04 -25.16 4.18
N MET A 69 -8.95 -26.45 3.86
CA MET A 69 -8.12 -27.39 4.61
C MET A 69 -6.67 -27.06 4.22
N TYR A 70 -5.85 -26.66 5.18
CA TYR A 70 -4.41 -26.46 4.96
C TYR A 70 -3.66 -27.80 5.04
N SER A 71 -4.12 -28.79 4.28
CA SER A 71 -3.47 -30.09 4.18
C SER A 71 -2.37 -30.06 3.12
N GLY A 72 -1.24 -30.71 3.40
CA GLY A 72 -0.18 -30.98 2.43
C GLY A 72 1.11 -30.26 2.79
N CYS A 73 1.82 -29.76 1.77
CA CYS A 73 3.09 -29.06 1.97
C CYS A 73 3.02 -27.65 1.37
N GLY A 74 1.96 -26.90 1.72
CA GLY A 74 1.65 -25.65 1.05
C GLY A 74 0.81 -25.85 -0.21
N GLY A 75 1.03 -25.00 -1.21
CA GLY A 75 0.32 -25.08 -2.50
C GLY A 75 -1.10 -24.49 -2.50
N VAL A 76 -1.55 -24.00 -1.34
CA VAL A 76 -2.76 -23.20 -1.18
C VAL A 76 -2.35 -21.76 -0.91
N ILE A 77 -2.95 -20.80 -1.59
CA ILE A 77 -2.78 -19.37 -1.26
C ILE A 77 -3.74 -19.08 -0.10
N PRO A 78 -3.25 -18.79 1.11
CA PRO A 78 -4.12 -18.47 2.23
C PRO A 78 -4.90 -17.18 1.94
N PRO A 79 -6.11 -17.02 2.49
CA PRO A 79 -6.83 -15.75 2.41
C PRO A 79 -6.01 -14.66 3.11
N ALA A 80 -6.39 -13.41 2.85
CA ALA A 80 -5.83 -12.28 3.58
C ALA A 80 -6.00 -12.48 5.09
N SER A 81 -4.95 -12.12 5.84
CA SER A 81 -4.97 -12.22 7.29
C SER A 81 -6.17 -11.47 7.88
N PRO A 82 -6.87 -12.02 8.88
CA PRO A 82 -7.89 -11.26 9.60
C PRO A 82 -7.29 -10.11 10.42
N ARG A 83 -5.97 -10.11 10.65
CA ARG A 83 -5.22 -9.06 11.35
C ARG A 83 -3.98 -8.64 10.54
N PRO A 84 -4.17 -7.99 9.38
CA PRO A 84 -3.04 -7.51 8.57
C PRO A 84 -2.26 -6.41 9.31
N ASP A 85 -2.91 -5.71 10.25
CA ASP A 85 -2.27 -4.76 11.17
C ASP A 85 -1.24 -5.44 12.08
N PHE A 86 -1.51 -6.66 12.55
CA PHE A 86 -0.57 -7.42 13.37
C PHE A 86 0.66 -7.86 12.59
N GLU A 87 0.46 -8.38 11.37
CA GLU A 87 1.56 -8.79 10.50
C GLU A 87 2.45 -7.59 10.13
N GLN A 88 1.83 -6.45 9.79
CA GLN A 88 2.56 -5.20 9.51
C GLN A 88 3.33 -4.71 10.74
N GLN A 89 2.73 -4.72 11.94
CA GLN A 89 3.39 -4.27 13.16
C GLN A 89 4.63 -5.12 13.48
N ILE A 90 4.60 -6.44 13.25
CA ILE A 90 5.79 -7.30 13.42
C ILE A 90 6.93 -6.88 12.50
N ILE A 91 6.64 -6.59 11.23
CA ILE A 91 7.66 -6.18 10.25
C ILE A 91 8.30 -4.85 10.68
N GLU A 92 7.50 -3.90 11.15
CA GLU A 92 7.98 -2.61 11.66
C GLU A 92 8.85 -2.79 12.91
N LEU A 93 8.44 -3.65 13.85
CA LEU A 93 9.21 -3.96 15.06
C LEU A 93 10.56 -4.63 14.71
N VAL A 94 10.56 -5.58 13.78
CA VAL A 94 11.77 -6.25 13.27
C VAL A 94 12.74 -5.25 12.67
N ASN A 95 12.24 -4.36 11.81
CA ASN A 95 13.06 -3.35 11.18
C ASN A 95 13.52 -2.25 12.16
N GLY A 96 12.76 -1.98 13.22
CA GLY A 96 13.19 -1.19 14.36
C GLY A 96 14.38 -1.82 15.09
N GLU A 97 14.30 -3.10 15.44
CA GLU A 97 15.39 -3.84 16.10
C GLU A 97 16.66 -3.93 15.24
N ARG A 98 16.49 -4.12 13.93
CA ARG A 98 17.59 -4.13 12.96
C ARG A 98 18.25 -2.76 12.86
N ALA A 99 17.46 -1.69 12.76
CA ALA A 99 17.99 -0.33 12.70
C ALA A 99 18.76 0.08 13.96
N ASN A 100 18.31 -0.35 15.15
CA ASN A 100 19.02 -0.12 16.41
C ASN A 100 20.43 -0.73 16.44
N ARG A 101 20.74 -1.64 15.51
CA ARG A 101 22.05 -2.30 15.35
C ARG A 101 22.75 -1.93 14.05
N GLY A 102 22.24 -0.94 13.31
CA GLY A 102 22.80 -0.52 12.02
C GLY A 102 22.62 -1.55 10.90
N LEU A 103 21.70 -2.50 11.05
CA LEU A 103 21.41 -3.50 10.02
C LEU A 103 20.41 -2.94 8.98
N PRO A 104 20.56 -3.32 7.69
CA PRO A 104 19.59 -3.02 6.65
C PRO A 104 18.16 -3.52 6.96
N PRO A 105 17.10 -2.78 6.60
CA PRO A 105 15.72 -3.22 6.81
C PRO A 105 15.35 -4.39 5.89
N LEU A 106 14.51 -5.30 6.35
CA LEU A 106 13.93 -6.37 5.54
C LEU A 106 12.72 -5.87 4.76
N LYS A 107 12.60 -6.32 3.52
CA LYS A 107 11.44 -6.07 2.65
C LYS A 107 10.32 -7.08 2.95
N GLN A 108 9.07 -6.64 3.03
CA GLN A 108 7.94 -7.57 3.06
C GLN A 108 7.82 -8.30 1.72
N SER A 109 7.68 -9.63 1.76
CA SER A 109 7.47 -10.46 0.58
C SER A 109 6.14 -11.19 0.67
N GLN A 110 5.25 -10.98 -0.30
CA GLN A 110 3.94 -11.64 -0.30
C GLN A 110 4.07 -13.17 -0.31
N ASN A 111 5.05 -13.72 -1.03
CA ASN A 111 5.30 -15.16 -1.05
C ASN A 111 5.69 -15.71 0.34
N LEU A 112 6.45 -14.95 1.13
CA LEU A 112 6.79 -15.34 2.50
C LEU A 112 5.60 -15.13 3.45
N ASN A 113 4.77 -14.09 3.24
CA ASN A 113 3.51 -13.95 3.98
C ASN A 113 2.61 -15.17 3.73
N ASP A 114 2.49 -15.63 2.48
CA ASP A 114 1.63 -16.76 2.13
C ASP A 114 2.14 -18.06 2.76
N ALA A 115 3.45 -18.30 2.77
CA ALA A 115 4.05 -19.45 3.44
C ALA A 115 3.83 -19.41 4.96
N ALA A 116 4.07 -18.25 5.59
CA ALA A 116 3.91 -18.07 7.02
C ALA A 116 2.44 -18.18 7.45
N ARG A 117 1.53 -17.59 6.67
CA ARG A 117 0.08 -17.69 6.91
C ARG A 117 -0.39 -19.13 6.78
N TYR A 118 0.04 -19.85 5.74
CA TYR A 118 -0.29 -21.28 5.60
C TYR A 118 0.05 -22.02 6.89
N GLN A 119 1.29 -21.88 7.38
CA GLN A 119 1.73 -22.62 8.55
C GLN A 119 1.01 -22.17 9.83
N ALA A 120 0.73 -20.88 9.99
CA ALA A 120 -0.03 -20.38 11.13
C ALA A 120 -1.48 -20.90 11.16
N PHE A 121 -2.14 -20.99 9.99
CA PHE A 121 -3.48 -21.55 9.89
C PHE A 121 -3.49 -23.08 10.05
N ASP A 122 -2.51 -23.77 9.47
CA ASP A 122 -2.35 -25.21 9.58
C ASP A 122 -2.16 -25.65 11.04
N MET A 123 -1.18 -25.05 11.76
CA MET A 123 -0.98 -25.28 13.20
C MET A 123 -2.24 -25.01 14.05
N ASN A 124 -3.05 -24.04 13.63
CA ASN A 124 -4.31 -23.70 14.30
C ASN A 124 -5.42 -24.72 14.02
N GLN A 125 -5.56 -25.16 12.76
CA GLN A 125 -6.60 -26.09 12.33
C GLN A 125 -6.38 -27.49 12.88
N ASP A 126 -5.14 -27.97 12.80
CA ASP A 126 -4.75 -29.33 13.20
C ASP A 126 -4.21 -29.39 14.64
N ASP A 127 -4.32 -28.27 15.36
CA ASP A 127 -4.04 -28.13 16.79
C ASP A 127 -2.67 -28.67 17.22
N TYR A 128 -1.62 -28.21 16.55
CA TYR A 128 -0.24 -28.59 16.82
C TYR A 128 0.70 -27.38 16.81
N PHE A 129 1.93 -27.56 17.31
CA PHE A 129 2.97 -26.54 17.23
C PHE A 129 4.30 -27.15 16.78
N SER A 130 4.71 -26.85 15.55
CA SER A 130 5.95 -27.32 14.94
C SER A 130 6.35 -26.43 13.76
N HIS A 131 7.65 -26.38 13.47
CA HIS A 131 8.17 -25.80 12.23
C HIS A 131 7.74 -26.63 11.00
N ASP A 132 7.89 -27.95 11.08
CA ASP A 132 7.47 -28.87 10.01
C ASP A 132 5.95 -28.96 9.93
N THR A 133 5.43 -29.20 8.72
CA THR A 133 3.98 -29.35 8.46
C THR A 133 3.51 -30.76 8.78
N PHE A 134 2.33 -30.86 9.40
CA PHE A 134 1.67 -32.10 9.76
C PHE A 134 0.22 -32.07 9.32
N ASP A 135 -0.30 -33.24 8.91
CA ASP A 135 -1.72 -33.44 8.59
C ASP A 135 -2.24 -34.66 9.34
N TYR A 136 -3.54 -34.67 9.64
CA TYR A 136 -4.22 -35.89 10.06
C TYR A 136 -4.36 -36.90 8.92
N ASP A 137 -3.91 -38.14 9.15
CA ASP A 137 -4.17 -39.24 8.24
C ASP A 137 -5.67 -39.58 8.25
N ALA A 138 -6.29 -39.58 7.07
CA ALA A 138 -7.74 -39.77 6.92
C ALA A 138 -8.23 -41.16 7.35
N VAL A 139 -7.33 -42.15 7.47
CA VAL A 139 -7.66 -43.53 7.83
C VAL A 139 -7.36 -43.80 9.29
N SER A 140 -6.16 -43.48 9.77
CA SER A 140 -5.74 -43.74 11.16
C SER A 140 -6.19 -42.66 12.14
N GLY A 141 -6.45 -41.44 11.67
CA GLY A 141 -6.72 -40.27 12.52
C GLY A 141 -5.49 -39.80 13.30
N GLU A 142 -4.29 -40.26 12.93
CA GLU A 142 -3.03 -39.84 13.56
C GLU A 142 -2.46 -38.63 12.83
N LEU A 143 -1.91 -37.69 13.61
CA LEU A 143 -1.20 -36.53 13.08
C LEU A 143 0.19 -36.95 12.59
N ASN A 144 0.43 -36.84 11.29
CA ASN A 144 1.64 -37.30 10.63
C ASN A 144 2.38 -36.15 9.95
N ARG A 145 3.71 -36.17 10.02
CA ARG A 145 4.55 -35.18 9.36
C ARG A 145 4.45 -35.33 7.84
N VAL A 146 4.08 -34.25 7.17
CA VAL A 146 3.95 -34.21 5.70
C VAL A 146 5.23 -33.71 5.05
N CYS A 147 5.79 -32.60 5.55
CA CYS A 147 7.03 -32.07 4.98
C CYS A 147 7.82 -31.18 5.93
N ALA A 148 9.08 -30.92 5.55
CA ALA A 148 9.94 -29.98 6.27
C ALA A 148 9.47 -28.53 6.06
N TRP A 149 9.66 -27.67 7.05
CA TRP A 149 9.41 -26.22 6.93
C TRP A 149 10.07 -25.63 5.67
N SER A 150 11.32 -26.01 5.40
CA SER A 150 12.07 -25.51 4.25
C SER A 150 11.51 -25.98 2.91
N GLN A 151 10.87 -27.16 2.88
CA GLN A 151 10.18 -27.66 1.69
C GLN A 151 8.90 -26.85 1.44
N ARG A 152 8.11 -26.58 2.48
CA ARG A 152 6.95 -25.68 2.41
C ARG A 152 7.36 -24.30 1.91
N LEU A 153 8.33 -23.64 2.56
CA LEU A 153 8.81 -22.31 2.17
C LEU A 153 9.33 -22.30 0.72
N SER A 154 10.07 -23.34 0.30
CA SER A 154 10.56 -23.44 -1.08
C SER A 154 9.45 -23.51 -2.13
N GLY A 155 8.28 -24.04 -1.75
CA GLY A 155 7.10 -24.09 -2.62
C GLY A 155 6.56 -22.69 -2.96
N TYR A 156 6.57 -21.78 -1.98
CA TYR A 156 6.11 -20.38 -2.15
C TYR A 156 7.22 -19.44 -2.63
N TYR A 157 8.44 -19.64 -2.15
CA TYR A 157 9.54 -18.68 -2.27
C TYR A 157 10.70 -19.31 -3.05
N GLN A 158 10.56 -19.38 -4.37
CA GLN A 158 11.50 -20.05 -5.27
C GLN A 158 12.79 -19.25 -5.52
N ASN A 159 13.84 -19.91 -6.04
CA ASN A 159 15.15 -19.32 -6.39
C ASN A 159 15.86 -18.64 -5.21
N TRP A 160 15.74 -19.23 -4.02
CA TRP A 160 16.29 -18.69 -2.79
C TRP A 160 17.77 -19.10 -2.57
N TYR A 161 18.50 -18.26 -1.83
CA TYR A 161 19.85 -18.54 -1.30
C TYR A 161 19.87 -18.68 0.21
N PHE A 162 18.85 -18.14 0.87
CA PHE A 162 18.69 -18.18 2.31
C PHE A 162 17.21 -18.35 2.65
N LEU A 163 16.93 -19.20 3.63
CA LEU A 163 15.63 -19.37 4.26
C LEU A 163 15.84 -19.51 5.77
N ALA A 164 14.94 -18.93 6.56
CA ALA A 164 14.81 -19.19 7.99
C ALA A 164 13.37 -18.96 8.44
N GLU A 165 12.99 -19.54 9.57
CA GLU A 165 11.64 -19.42 10.14
C GLU A 165 11.74 -19.19 11.65
N ASN A 166 10.89 -18.31 12.15
CA ASN A 166 10.54 -18.21 13.57
C ASN A 166 9.07 -18.62 13.73
N ALA A 167 8.77 -19.42 14.75
CA ALA A 167 7.41 -19.78 15.10
C ALA A 167 7.16 -19.51 16.58
N ALA A 168 5.94 -19.11 16.94
CA ALA A 168 5.53 -18.93 18.33
C ALA A 168 4.02 -19.16 18.49
N ALA A 169 3.60 -19.59 19.67
CA ALA A 169 2.20 -19.76 20.02
C ALA A 169 1.90 -19.23 21.43
N GLY A 170 0.66 -18.81 21.68
CA GLY A 170 0.21 -18.30 22.99
C GLY A 170 0.42 -16.81 23.25
N TYR A 171 1.03 -16.08 22.31
CA TYR A 171 1.27 -14.64 22.42
C TYR A 171 0.12 -13.85 21.81
N ALA A 172 -0.55 -13.00 22.59
CA ALA A 172 -1.77 -12.32 22.13
C ALA A 172 -1.52 -11.09 21.24
N THR A 173 -0.31 -10.52 21.26
CA THR A 173 0.01 -9.25 20.59
C THR A 173 1.37 -9.28 19.88
N PRO A 174 1.56 -8.46 18.82
CA PRO A 174 2.84 -8.30 18.14
C PRO A 174 4.01 -7.99 19.08
N ASP A 175 3.84 -7.06 20.02
CA ASP A 175 4.90 -6.69 20.98
C ASP A 175 5.30 -7.88 21.87
N SER A 176 4.33 -8.69 22.30
CA SER A 176 4.58 -9.83 23.18
C SER A 176 5.34 -10.95 22.47
N VAL A 177 4.96 -11.29 21.23
CA VAL A 177 5.66 -12.32 20.45
C VAL A 177 7.05 -11.84 20.01
N MET A 178 7.19 -10.57 19.63
CA MET A 178 8.48 -10.00 19.27
C MET A 178 9.45 -10.03 20.46
N SER A 179 8.98 -9.70 21.67
CA SER A 179 9.77 -9.81 22.89
C SER A 179 10.20 -11.24 23.17
N GLY A 180 9.31 -12.22 22.95
CA GLY A 180 9.60 -13.65 23.05
C GLY A 180 10.68 -14.11 22.07
N TRP A 181 10.57 -13.71 20.79
CA TRP A 181 11.57 -14.02 19.78
C TRP A 181 12.93 -13.37 20.09
N MET A 182 12.97 -12.10 20.48
CA MET A 182 14.24 -11.41 20.79
C MET A 182 14.93 -11.95 22.05
N SER A 183 14.17 -12.57 22.97
CA SER A 183 14.70 -13.24 24.15
C SER A 183 15.27 -14.64 23.86
N SER A 184 14.92 -15.24 22.73
CA SER A 184 15.45 -16.53 22.27
C SER A 184 16.65 -16.33 21.35
N SER A 185 17.78 -16.98 21.65
CA SER A 185 18.99 -16.82 20.84
C SER A 185 18.80 -17.24 19.38
N GLY A 186 18.06 -18.32 19.13
CA GLY A 186 17.80 -18.82 17.77
C GLY A 186 16.88 -17.90 16.98
N HIS A 187 15.75 -17.50 17.57
CA HIS A 187 14.80 -16.61 16.87
C HIS A 187 15.40 -15.23 16.61
N ARG A 188 16.13 -14.69 17.59
CA ARG A 188 16.87 -13.43 17.45
C ARG A 188 17.94 -13.52 16.35
N SER A 189 18.65 -14.65 16.20
CA SER A 189 19.64 -14.77 15.13
C SER A 189 19.03 -14.71 13.74
N ASN A 190 17.79 -15.20 13.56
CA ASN A 190 17.08 -15.07 12.29
C ASN A 190 16.69 -13.61 12.02
N ILE A 191 16.08 -12.94 13.01
CA ILE A 191 15.67 -11.52 12.93
C ILE A 191 16.86 -10.60 12.59
N LEU A 192 18.02 -10.86 13.18
CA LEU A 192 19.22 -10.04 13.02
C LEU A 192 20.18 -10.55 11.94
N SER A 193 19.79 -11.57 11.17
CA SER A 193 20.62 -12.12 10.10
C SER A 193 20.87 -11.10 8.99
N ASP A 194 22.11 -10.98 8.55
CA ASP A 194 22.52 -10.21 7.37
C ASP A 194 22.28 -10.96 6.05
N ALA A 195 22.04 -12.27 6.12
CA ALA A 195 21.74 -13.11 4.97
C ALA A 195 20.31 -12.94 4.45
N ALA A 196 19.37 -12.49 5.30
CA ALA A 196 17.99 -12.22 4.92
C ALA A 196 17.83 -10.80 4.37
N TRP A 197 17.12 -10.68 3.24
CA TRP A 197 16.76 -9.39 2.61
C TRP A 197 15.24 -9.17 2.59
N GLU A 198 14.47 -10.24 2.67
CA GLU A 198 13.01 -10.27 2.66
C GLU A 198 12.49 -10.98 3.92
N THR A 199 11.28 -10.63 4.36
CA THR A 199 10.55 -11.31 5.43
C THR A 199 9.06 -11.41 5.09
N GLY A 200 8.35 -12.35 5.68
CA GLY A 200 6.90 -12.41 5.68
C GLY A 200 6.38 -12.90 7.02
N VAL A 201 5.14 -12.55 7.35
CA VAL A 201 4.52 -12.87 8.64
C VAL A 201 3.14 -13.45 8.41
N GLY A 202 2.81 -14.48 9.19
CA GLY A 202 1.50 -15.09 9.25
C GLY A 202 0.97 -15.12 10.67
N TYR A 203 -0.29 -14.79 10.83
CA TYR A 203 -1.00 -14.83 12.11
C TYR A 203 -2.33 -15.58 12.00
N SER A 204 -2.58 -16.46 12.98
CA SER A 204 -3.86 -17.14 13.15
C SER A 204 -4.30 -17.15 14.62
N SER A 205 -5.58 -16.89 14.88
CA SER A 205 -6.18 -16.92 16.22
C SER A 205 -7.11 -18.13 16.38
N GLY A 206 -7.15 -18.74 17.55
CA GLY A 206 -7.87 -20.00 17.82
C GLY A 206 -6.92 -21.13 18.22
N GLY A 207 -7.36 -22.38 18.09
CA GLY A 207 -6.62 -23.58 18.52
C GLY A 207 -6.35 -23.63 20.03
N SER A 208 -5.70 -24.69 20.49
CA SER A 208 -5.42 -24.90 21.92
C SER A 208 -4.44 -23.89 22.52
N TRP A 209 -3.66 -23.20 21.69
CA TRP A 209 -2.75 -22.14 22.12
C TRP A 209 -3.31 -20.72 21.95
N GLY A 210 -4.52 -20.56 21.40
CA GLY A 210 -5.22 -19.28 21.22
C GLY A 210 -4.65 -18.35 20.14
N HIS A 211 -3.33 -18.35 19.93
CA HIS A 211 -2.63 -17.52 18.94
C HIS A 211 -1.43 -18.26 18.36
N TYR A 212 -1.26 -18.19 17.04
CA TYR A 212 -0.14 -18.76 16.30
C TYR A 212 0.50 -17.71 15.41
N TRP A 213 1.82 -17.66 15.45
CA TRP A 213 2.66 -16.72 14.72
C TRP A 213 3.74 -17.48 13.99
N VAL A 214 3.91 -17.13 12.71
CA VAL A 214 5.04 -17.59 11.90
C VAL A 214 5.66 -16.36 11.25
N GLN A 215 6.99 -16.30 11.27
CA GLN A 215 7.75 -15.30 10.54
C GLN A 215 8.82 -15.99 9.72
N ASP A 216 8.71 -15.83 8.41
CA ASP A 216 9.65 -16.37 7.44
C ASP A 216 10.62 -15.30 6.96
N PHE A 217 11.83 -15.74 6.64
CA PHE A 217 12.92 -14.91 6.16
C PHE A 217 13.49 -15.49 4.89
N GLY A 218 13.87 -14.62 3.95
CA GLY A 218 14.34 -15.06 2.66
C GLY A 218 15.35 -14.12 2.00
N LYS A 219 16.08 -14.69 1.04
CA LYS A 219 16.81 -13.95 0.01
C LYS A 219 16.77 -14.73 -1.29
N ARG A 220 16.41 -14.08 -2.40
CA ARG A 220 16.34 -14.69 -3.74
C ARG A 220 17.43 -14.20 -4.69
N ALA A 221 17.76 -15.05 -5.64
CA ALA A 221 18.63 -14.71 -6.76
C ALA A 221 17.96 -13.66 -7.66
N GLY A 222 18.71 -12.62 -8.02
CA GLY A 222 18.26 -11.59 -8.96
C GLY A 222 17.18 -10.64 -8.41
N VAL A 223 16.82 -10.75 -7.13
CA VAL A 223 15.87 -9.85 -6.46
C VAL A 223 16.65 -8.88 -5.58
N TYR A 224 16.46 -7.58 -5.82
CA TYR A 224 17.13 -6.49 -5.09
C TYR A 224 16.06 -5.58 -4.48
N PRO A 225 15.64 -5.85 -3.24
CA PRO A 225 14.54 -5.10 -2.65
C PRO A 225 14.80 -3.61 -2.51
N LEU A 226 13.77 -2.83 -2.82
CA LEU A 226 13.63 -1.43 -2.46
C LEU A 226 12.71 -1.35 -1.24
N ILE A 227 13.06 -0.53 -0.25
CA ILE A 227 12.30 -0.37 1.00
C ILE A 227 12.10 1.11 1.30
N ILE A 228 10.85 1.54 1.50
CA ILE A 228 10.47 2.87 1.95
C ILE A 228 10.30 2.85 3.47
N ASN A 229 10.92 3.80 4.18
CA ASN A 229 10.76 4.02 5.62
C ASN A 229 10.90 2.74 6.47
N ARG A 230 11.85 1.88 6.12
CA ARG A 230 12.08 0.60 6.80
C ARG A 230 10.84 -0.31 6.80
N GLU A 231 10.12 -0.33 5.67
CA GLU A 231 8.92 -1.13 5.44
C GLU A 231 7.75 -0.71 6.33
N SER A 232 7.67 0.58 6.66
CA SER A 232 6.51 1.11 7.38
C SER A 232 5.29 1.17 6.47
N GLY A 233 4.12 0.78 7.00
CA GLY A 233 2.89 0.75 6.23
C GLY A 233 2.37 2.15 5.86
N ALA A 234 2.74 3.18 6.62
CA ALA A 234 2.25 4.53 6.42
C ALA A 234 3.26 5.61 6.85
N THR A 235 3.06 6.82 6.33
CA THR A 235 3.82 8.01 6.71
C THR A 235 2.91 9.24 6.76
N ALA A 236 3.26 10.21 7.61
CA ALA A 236 2.67 11.55 7.61
C ALA A 236 3.58 12.57 6.88
N SER A 237 4.69 12.11 6.31
CA SER A 237 5.68 12.95 5.64
C SER A 237 5.91 12.46 4.22
N ARG A 238 5.96 13.40 3.28
CA ARG A 238 6.41 13.15 1.90
C ARG A 238 7.92 12.95 1.80
N GLN A 239 8.68 13.43 2.78
CA GLN A 239 10.10 13.10 2.90
C GLN A 239 10.20 11.72 3.51
N VAL A 240 10.64 10.76 2.72
CA VAL A 240 10.82 9.36 3.09
C VAL A 240 12.28 8.95 2.93
N GLN A 241 12.67 7.87 3.61
CA GLN A 241 13.96 7.23 3.43
C GLN A 241 13.79 6.00 2.54
N ILE A 242 14.59 5.91 1.49
CA ILE A 242 14.66 4.77 0.60
C ILE A 242 15.90 3.97 0.95
N TYR A 243 15.76 2.65 1.11
CA TYR A 243 16.87 1.72 1.16
C TYR A 243 16.81 0.77 -0.05
N SER A 244 17.95 0.52 -0.70
CA SER A 244 18.07 -0.41 -1.81
C SER A 244 19.19 -1.42 -1.57
N TYR A 245 18.87 -2.70 -1.69
CA TYR A 245 19.84 -3.78 -1.58
C TYR A 245 20.67 -3.95 -2.86
N GLY A 246 21.88 -4.48 -2.66
CA GLY A 246 22.82 -4.80 -3.74
C GLY A 246 23.96 -3.78 -3.86
N ALA A 247 24.73 -3.94 -4.93
CA ALA A 247 25.85 -3.08 -5.28
C ALA A 247 25.80 -2.83 -6.79
N PHE A 248 25.52 -1.59 -7.17
CA PHE A 248 25.33 -1.18 -8.56
C PHE A 248 26.21 0.02 -8.90
N ALA A 249 26.37 0.32 -10.19
CA ALA A 249 27.11 1.48 -10.64
C ALA A 249 26.24 2.74 -10.59
N GLN A 250 24.99 2.63 -11.05
CA GLN A 250 24.05 3.75 -11.10
C GLN A 250 22.64 3.32 -10.68
N MET A 251 21.84 4.28 -10.25
CA MET A 251 20.42 4.13 -10.03
C MET A 251 19.65 5.32 -10.57
N ARG A 252 18.34 5.16 -10.78
CA ARG A 252 17.38 6.25 -10.97
C ARG A 252 16.05 5.85 -10.37
N LEU A 253 15.28 6.82 -9.91
CA LEU A 253 13.99 6.57 -9.27
C LEU A 253 12.90 7.39 -9.95
N LYS A 254 11.67 6.97 -9.73
CA LYS A 254 10.46 7.73 -10.04
C LYS A 254 9.39 7.52 -8.97
N ASN A 255 8.51 8.50 -8.86
CA ASN A 255 7.24 8.34 -8.15
C ASN A 255 6.19 7.80 -9.12
N ASP A 256 5.36 6.89 -8.63
CA ASP A 256 4.14 6.42 -9.26
C ASP A 256 4.34 6.12 -10.77
N ASP A 257 3.56 6.80 -11.61
CA ASP A 257 3.58 6.66 -13.07
C ASP A 257 4.36 7.79 -13.75
N GLU A 258 5.15 8.56 -13.01
CA GLU A 258 6.03 9.58 -13.57
C GLU A 258 7.11 8.97 -14.48
N SER A 259 7.81 9.83 -15.22
CA SER A 259 9.02 9.44 -15.96
C SER A 259 10.19 9.30 -15.01
N PHE A 260 11.10 8.37 -15.29
CA PHE A 260 12.36 8.28 -14.56
C PHE A 260 13.20 9.54 -14.75
N GLY A 261 13.80 10.00 -13.65
CA GLY A 261 14.85 11.01 -13.70
C GLY A 261 16.15 10.50 -14.31
N ASP A 262 17.18 11.34 -14.24
CA ASP A 262 18.51 11.02 -14.73
C ASP A 262 19.18 9.90 -13.91
N TRP A 263 20.11 9.19 -14.56
CA TRP A 263 20.97 8.24 -13.88
C TRP A 263 21.93 8.95 -12.93
N GLN A 264 21.95 8.52 -11.67
CA GLN A 264 22.85 8.99 -10.62
C GLN A 264 23.72 7.84 -10.09
N PRO A 265 24.86 8.12 -9.42
CA PRO A 265 25.63 7.09 -8.72
C PRO A 265 24.74 6.30 -7.74
N PHE A 266 24.93 4.98 -7.67
CA PHE A 266 24.17 4.13 -6.76
C PHE A 266 24.48 4.48 -5.29
N GLN A 267 23.43 4.56 -4.47
CA GLN A 267 23.52 4.68 -3.02
C GLN A 267 22.53 3.71 -2.38
N ASN A 268 22.96 2.99 -1.35
CA ASN A 268 22.07 2.07 -0.64
C ASN A 268 20.98 2.79 0.15
N ALA A 269 21.19 4.05 0.56
CA ALA A 269 20.23 4.84 1.30
C ALA A 269 20.13 6.25 0.70
N ILE A 270 18.91 6.72 0.40
CA ILE A 270 18.64 8.04 -0.16
C ILE A 270 17.39 8.63 0.51
N SER A 271 17.44 9.92 0.85
CA SER A 271 16.23 10.68 1.19
C SER A 271 15.48 11.07 -0.08
N TRP A 272 14.19 10.77 -0.14
CA TRP A 272 13.36 10.92 -1.32
C TRP A 272 12.05 11.64 -0.99
N THR A 273 11.54 12.42 -1.95
CA THR A 273 10.24 13.08 -1.83
C THR A 273 9.22 12.33 -2.66
N ILE A 274 8.26 11.66 -2.01
CA ILE A 274 7.14 11.02 -2.72
C ILE A 274 6.17 12.07 -3.28
N ALA A 275 5.38 11.64 -4.26
CA ALA A 275 4.28 12.46 -4.77
C ALA A 275 3.33 12.87 -3.64
N CYS A 276 2.58 13.94 -3.86
CA CYS A 276 1.59 14.40 -2.90
C CYS A 276 0.21 13.84 -3.20
N GLY A 277 -0.60 13.75 -2.16
CA GLY A 277 -1.93 13.16 -2.15
C GLY A 277 -2.06 12.28 -0.91
N VAL A 278 -3.25 12.19 -0.34
CA VAL A 278 -3.51 11.09 0.62
C VAL A 278 -3.71 9.83 -0.22
N GLY A 279 -3.11 8.73 0.19
CA GLY A 279 -3.20 7.48 -0.56
C GLY A 279 -1.87 6.73 -0.65
N SER A 280 -1.92 5.63 -1.40
CA SER A 280 -0.74 4.82 -1.68
C SER A 280 0.14 5.50 -2.71
N HIS A 281 1.43 5.66 -2.38
CA HIS A 281 2.46 6.16 -3.28
C HIS A 281 3.54 5.12 -3.48
N LYS A 282 3.89 4.88 -4.75
CA LYS A 282 4.88 3.91 -5.17
C LYS A 282 6.17 4.61 -5.56
N VAL A 283 7.30 4.14 -5.06
CA VAL A 283 8.63 4.50 -5.58
C VAL A 283 9.16 3.33 -6.38
N THR A 284 9.54 3.59 -7.63
CA THR A 284 10.21 2.59 -8.47
C THR A 284 11.65 3.01 -8.70
N ALA A 285 12.59 2.09 -8.50
CA ALA A 285 14.00 2.27 -8.80
C ALA A 285 14.42 1.36 -9.95
N GLU A 286 15.25 1.89 -10.84
CA GLU A 286 16.07 1.11 -11.75
C GLU A 286 17.52 1.14 -11.30
N LEU A 287 18.16 -0.03 -11.31
CA LEU A 287 19.50 -0.28 -10.78
C LEU A 287 20.38 -0.82 -11.91
N LYS A 288 21.44 -0.09 -12.27
CA LYS A 288 22.30 -0.43 -13.40
C LYS A 288 23.69 -0.90 -12.94
N THR A 289 24.09 -2.07 -13.42
CA THR A 289 25.43 -2.62 -13.21
C THR A 289 26.48 -1.88 -14.05
N SER A 290 27.76 -2.08 -13.75
CA SER A 290 28.87 -1.54 -14.57
C SER A 290 28.86 -2.08 -16.01
N GLY A 291 28.33 -3.28 -16.24
CA GLY A 291 28.16 -3.90 -17.55
C GLY A 291 26.90 -3.44 -18.31
N GLY A 292 26.08 -2.55 -17.73
CA GLY A 292 24.91 -1.98 -18.39
C GLY A 292 23.59 -2.73 -18.18
N THR A 293 23.58 -3.90 -17.55
CA THR A 293 22.34 -4.60 -17.17
C THR A 293 21.55 -3.77 -16.15
N VAL A 294 20.24 -3.62 -16.39
CA VAL A 294 19.30 -2.88 -15.54
C VAL A 294 18.35 -3.84 -14.84
N TYR A 295 18.16 -3.64 -13.54
CA TYR A 295 17.15 -4.31 -12.71
C TYR A 295 16.12 -3.28 -12.25
N THR A 296 14.88 -3.72 -12.02
CA THR A 296 13.81 -2.85 -11.52
C THR A 296 13.30 -3.39 -10.19
N SER A 297 13.05 -2.48 -9.25
CA SER A 297 12.50 -2.78 -7.94
C SER A 297 11.58 -1.64 -7.50
N SER A 298 10.56 -1.94 -6.72
CA SER A 298 9.61 -0.93 -6.27
C SER A 298 9.08 -1.23 -4.89
N ASP A 299 8.61 -0.19 -4.23
CA ASP A 299 7.89 -0.27 -2.97
C ASP A 299 6.79 0.78 -2.91
N SER A 300 5.81 0.62 -2.03
CA SER A 300 4.71 1.55 -1.81
C SER A 300 4.52 1.85 -0.32
N ILE A 301 4.08 3.06 -0.03
CA ILE A 301 3.74 3.52 1.33
C ILE A 301 2.44 4.33 1.29
N GLU A 302 1.63 4.24 2.34
CA GLU A 302 0.43 5.06 2.49
C GLU A 302 0.79 6.45 3.06
N LEU A 303 0.49 7.53 2.34
CA LEU A 303 0.60 8.90 2.85
C LEU A 303 -0.72 9.33 3.50
N THR A 304 -0.65 9.68 4.79
CA THR A 304 -1.84 9.93 5.62
C THR A 304 -2.27 11.39 5.71
N VAL A 305 -1.46 12.31 5.19
CA VAL A 305 -1.74 13.76 5.21
C VAL A 305 -1.56 14.37 3.82
N SER A 306 -2.49 15.24 3.44
CA SER A 306 -2.42 16.01 2.19
C SER A 306 -1.40 17.15 2.34
N GLY A 307 -0.11 16.81 2.30
CA GLY A 307 0.99 17.78 2.20
C GLY A 307 1.18 18.26 0.75
N CYS A 308 0.09 18.59 0.05
CA CYS A 308 0.13 19.01 -1.35
C CYS A 308 0.57 20.48 -1.46
N PRO A 309 1.40 20.84 -2.47
CA PRO A 309 1.63 22.24 -2.81
C PRO A 309 0.31 22.96 -3.07
N ALA A 310 0.19 24.20 -2.61
CA ALA A 310 -0.98 25.03 -2.89
C ALA A 310 -0.55 26.34 -3.54
N LEU A 311 -1.08 26.61 -4.73
CA LEU A 311 -0.82 27.84 -5.45
C LEU A 311 -1.50 29.02 -4.74
N GLY A 312 -0.71 30.01 -4.33
CA GLY A 312 -1.19 31.20 -3.65
C GLY A 312 -0.26 32.40 -3.84
N GLY A 313 -0.40 33.41 -2.97
CA GLY A 313 0.38 34.64 -3.04
C GLY A 313 -0.02 35.60 -4.18
N LEU A 314 -1.17 35.35 -4.83
CA LEU A 314 -1.68 36.15 -5.95
C LEU A 314 -2.96 36.89 -5.55
N PRO A 315 -3.14 38.16 -5.98
CA PRO A 315 -4.36 38.91 -5.71
C PRO A 315 -5.55 38.40 -6.55
N ASP A 316 -6.77 38.74 -6.14
CA ASP A 316 -7.97 38.48 -6.95
C ASP A 316 -8.10 39.47 -8.12
N GLU A 317 -7.60 40.69 -7.93
CA GLU A 317 -7.72 41.78 -8.89
C GLU A 317 -6.48 42.68 -8.89
N VAL A 318 -6.12 43.17 -10.07
CA VAL A 318 -5.14 44.23 -10.28
C VAL A 318 -5.71 45.30 -11.20
N ALA A 319 -5.25 46.55 -11.02
CA ALA A 319 -5.75 47.68 -11.78
C ALA A 319 -4.62 48.58 -12.29
N PHE A 320 -4.85 49.12 -13.49
CA PHE A 320 -4.07 50.13 -14.17
C PHE A 320 -4.92 51.36 -14.43
N LEU A 321 -4.28 52.52 -14.43
CA LEU A 321 -4.90 53.79 -14.71
C LEU A 321 -4.12 54.51 -15.81
N TYR A 322 -4.80 54.90 -16.88
CA TYR A 322 -4.19 55.68 -17.96
C TYR A 322 -4.91 57.02 -18.12
N SER A 323 -4.15 58.11 -18.10
CA SER A 323 -4.65 59.47 -18.36
C SER A 323 -4.23 59.94 -19.74
N LYS A 324 -5.20 60.20 -20.62
CA LYS A 324 -4.92 60.71 -21.98
C LYS A 324 -4.29 62.10 -21.97
N PRO A 325 -4.78 63.09 -21.17
CA PRO A 325 -4.19 64.43 -21.15
C PRO A 325 -2.73 64.45 -20.68
N GLN A 326 -2.34 63.52 -19.79
CA GLN A 326 -0.98 63.45 -19.24
C GLN A 326 -0.09 62.42 -19.95
N LEU A 327 -0.66 61.61 -20.85
CA LEU A 327 -0.01 60.43 -21.45
C LEU A 327 0.64 59.51 -20.41
N GLU A 328 0.04 59.43 -19.21
CA GLU A 328 0.62 58.75 -18.05
C GLU A 328 -0.14 57.46 -17.74
N LEU A 329 0.60 56.35 -17.59
CA LEU A 329 0.11 55.04 -17.16
C LEU A 329 0.64 54.73 -15.76
N VAL A 330 -0.25 54.36 -14.84
CA VAL A 330 0.11 54.04 -13.45
C VAL A 330 -0.58 52.75 -12.99
N PRO A 331 0.18 51.75 -12.50
CA PRO A 331 1.62 51.60 -12.66
C PRO A 331 2.00 51.28 -14.13
N LEU A 332 3.28 51.41 -14.51
CA LEU A 332 3.73 51.04 -15.87
C LEU A 332 3.63 49.54 -16.15
N SER A 333 3.92 48.73 -15.14
CA SER A 333 3.73 47.28 -15.13
C SER A 333 3.49 46.80 -13.70
N LEU A 334 2.98 45.59 -13.54
CA LEU A 334 2.82 44.92 -12.25
C LEU A 334 3.58 43.60 -12.23
N SER A 335 4.43 43.43 -11.22
CA SER A 335 5.12 42.17 -10.94
C SER A 335 4.33 41.35 -9.92
N LEU A 336 3.96 40.13 -10.27
CA LEU A 336 3.27 39.20 -9.38
C LEU A 336 4.10 37.93 -9.21
N THR A 337 4.15 37.43 -7.99
CA THR A 337 4.96 36.27 -7.60
C THR A 337 4.05 35.16 -7.06
N PRO A 338 3.72 34.13 -7.87
CA PRO A 338 3.08 32.94 -7.37
C PRO A 338 3.93 32.28 -6.27
N LYS A 339 3.27 31.74 -5.24
CA LYS A 339 3.92 31.06 -4.11
C LYS A 339 3.27 29.71 -3.86
N ASN A 340 4.06 28.76 -3.38
CA ASN A 340 3.52 27.62 -2.66
C ASN A 340 3.25 28.04 -1.21
N THR A 341 1.99 27.97 -0.77
CA THR A 341 1.60 28.43 0.58
C THR A 341 1.56 27.32 1.63
N VAL A 342 1.80 26.07 1.23
CA VAL A 342 1.67 24.90 2.12
C VAL A 342 3.00 24.18 2.30
N THR A 343 3.74 23.94 1.22
CA THR A 343 5.03 23.23 1.28
C THR A 343 6.18 24.07 0.74
N ALA A 344 7.40 23.55 0.89
CA ALA A 344 8.61 24.13 0.29
C ALA A 344 8.83 23.65 -1.16
N ASP A 345 8.00 22.76 -1.68
CA ASP A 345 8.20 22.18 -3.01
C ASP A 345 7.95 23.23 -4.10
N PRO A 346 8.72 23.21 -5.20
CA PRO A 346 8.47 24.08 -6.34
C PRO A 346 7.14 23.73 -7.03
N ILE A 347 6.36 24.75 -7.38
CA ILE A 347 5.22 24.63 -8.29
C ILE A 347 5.65 25.19 -9.65
N HIS A 348 5.62 24.34 -10.68
CA HIS A 348 5.69 24.79 -12.07
C HIS A 348 4.34 25.38 -12.46
N TRP A 349 4.34 26.53 -13.12
CA TRP A 349 3.13 27.24 -13.51
C TRP A 349 3.18 27.71 -14.96
N SER A 350 2.01 27.85 -15.56
CA SER A 350 1.81 28.48 -16.87
C SER A 350 0.68 29.52 -16.80
N LEU A 351 0.70 30.47 -17.74
CA LEU A 351 -0.22 31.58 -17.81
C LEU A 351 -1.01 31.56 -19.11
N THR A 352 -2.31 31.84 -19.02
CA THR A 352 -3.13 32.29 -20.14
C THR A 352 -3.74 33.64 -19.84
N LYS A 353 -4.10 34.41 -20.87
CA LYS A 353 -4.76 35.71 -20.70
C LYS A 353 -5.98 35.87 -21.59
N ASP A 354 -6.95 36.61 -21.08
CA ASP A 354 -8.05 37.18 -21.82
C ASP A 354 -7.94 38.71 -21.81
N GLY A 355 -8.01 39.33 -22.99
CA GLY A 355 -7.77 40.76 -23.19
C GLY A 355 -6.61 41.07 -24.14
N SER A 356 -6.88 41.91 -25.14
CA SER A 356 -5.92 42.31 -26.18
C SER A 356 -5.06 43.52 -25.80
N TRP A 357 -5.42 44.23 -24.72
CA TRP A 357 -4.82 45.51 -24.33
C TRP A 357 -3.64 45.38 -23.36
N PHE A 358 -3.20 44.17 -23.02
CA PHE A 358 -2.01 43.93 -22.18
C PHE A 358 -1.27 42.66 -22.59
N THR A 359 0.00 42.57 -22.17
CA THR A 359 0.86 41.40 -22.33
C THR A 359 1.26 40.83 -20.97
N ILE A 360 1.68 39.57 -20.99
CA ILE A 360 2.21 38.83 -19.84
C ILE A 360 3.58 38.24 -20.20
N THR A 361 4.55 38.31 -19.29
CA THR A 361 5.87 37.68 -19.50
C THR A 361 6.61 37.37 -18.19
N PRO A 362 7.30 36.22 -18.06
CA PRO A 362 7.21 35.05 -18.93
C PRO A 362 5.84 34.37 -18.81
N VAL A 363 5.47 33.50 -19.77
CA VAL A 363 4.19 32.77 -19.77
C VAL A 363 4.23 31.47 -18.96
N SER A 364 5.38 31.12 -18.40
CA SER A 364 5.58 29.96 -17.52
C SER A 364 6.79 30.20 -16.62
N GLY A 365 6.84 29.50 -15.49
CA GLY A 365 7.97 29.54 -14.57
C GLY A 365 7.82 28.55 -13.42
N ILE A 366 8.65 28.71 -12.40
CA ILE A 366 8.67 27.87 -11.19
C ILE A 366 8.62 28.76 -9.95
N THR A 367 7.76 28.51 -8.98
CA THR A 367 7.71 29.34 -7.75
C THR A 367 9.07 29.38 -7.02
N PRO A 368 9.54 30.55 -6.55
CA PRO A 368 8.89 31.86 -6.50
C PRO A 368 9.31 32.81 -7.66
N GLU A 369 9.49 32.33 -8.88
CA GLU A 369 9.67 33.20 -10.05
C GLU A 369 8.44 34.07 -10.29
N SER A 370 8.66 35.31 -10.74
CA SER A 370 7.61 36.30 -10.95
C SER A 370 7.28 36.48 -12.43
N PHE A 371 6.06 36.92 -12.73
CA PHE A 371 5.66 37.41 -14.05
C PHE A 371 5.24 38.87 -14.01
N GLN A 372 5.24 39.51 -15.18
CA GLN A 372 4.84 40.90 -15.36
C GLN A 372 3.55 40.99 -16.16
N ILE A 373 2.66 41.89 -15.76
CA ILE A 373 1.50 42.34 -16.55
C ILE A 373 1.78 43.76 -17.02
N THR A 374 1.71 44.00 -18.33
CA THR A 374 2.04 45.30 -18.93
C THR A 374 0.95 45.71 -19.94
N PRO A 375 0.21 46.81 -19.70
CA PRO A 375 -0.70 47.37 -20.69
C PRO A 375 0.02 47.78 -21.98
N VAL A 376 -0.60 47.55 -23.12
CA VAL A 376 -0.05 47.82 -24.46
C VAL A 376 -0.87 48.91 -25.14
N ASN A 377 -0.17 49.94 -25.63
CA ASN A 377 -0.74 51.05 -26.39
C ASN A 377 -2.03 51.66 -25.80
N PRO A 378 -2.09 51.98 -24.48
CA PRO A 378 -3.32 52.47 -23.86
C PRO A 378 -3.78 53.83 -24.43
N HIS A 379 -2.89 54.58 -25.09
CA HIS A 379 -3.20 55.83 -25.79
C HIS A 379 -4.17 55.66 -26.96
N LEU A 380 -4.22 54.47 -27.58
CA LEU A 380 -5.11 54.14 -28.69
C LEU A 380 -6.54 53.78 -28.23
N LEU A 381 -6.74 53.55 -26.94
CA LEU A 381 -8.02 53.13 -26.38
C LEU A 381 -8.93 54.35 -26.13
N SER A 382 -10.23 54.18 -26.34
CA SER A 382 -11.24 55.18 -25.96
C SER A 382 -11.36 55.28 -24.44
N PRO A 383 -11.76 56.43 -23.88
CA PRO A 383 -12.08 56.53 -22.46
C PRO A 383 -13.12 55.48 -22.04
N GLY A 384 -12.85 54.78 -20.94
CA GLY A 384 -13.69 53.65 -20.50
C GLY A 384 -12.97 52.69 -19.55
N VAL A 385 -13.71 51.66 -19.13
CA VAL A 385 -13.18 50.56 -18.32
C VAL A 385 -12.97 49.35 -19.22
N TYR A 386 -11.73 48.87 -19.26
CA TYR A 386 -11.35 47.65 -19.93
C TYR A 386 -11.11 46.58 -18.88
N GLN A 387 -11.72 45.40 -19.09
CA GLN A 387 -11.51 44.24 -18.24
C GLN A 387 -10.87 43.13 -19.07
N GLY A 388 -10.02 42.36 -18.40
CA GLY A 388 -9.41 41.15 -18.90
C GLY A 388 -9.05 40.25 -17.72
N SER A 389 -8.42 39.12 -17.98
CA SER A 389 -7.99 38.21 -16.92
C SER A 389 -6.66 37.56 -17.24
N VAL A 390 -5.93 37.18 -16.20
CA VAL A 390 -4.78 36.28 -16.27
C VAL A 390 -5.12 35.05 -15.46
N THR A 391 -5.05 33.87 -16.09
CA THR A 391 -5.25 32.58 -15.43
C THR A 391 -3.89 31.96 -15.19
N VAL A 392 -3.54 31.75 -13.93
CA VAL A 392 -2.33 31.05 -13.48
C VAL A 392 -2.68 29.60 -13.20
N THR A 393 -2.10 28.67 -13.94
CA THR A 393 -2.35 27.24 -13.81
C THR A 393 -1.07 26.55 -13.35
N ALA A 394 -1.13 25.83 -12.23
CA ALA A 394 -0.05 24.92 -11.85
C ALA A 394 -0.01 23.74 -12.82
N THR A 395 1.16 23.49 -13.41
CA THR A 395 1.41 22.42 -14.39
C THR A 395 2.13 21.23 -13.77
N ALA A 396 2.87 21.44 -12.68
CA ALA A 396 3.43 20.38 -11.86
C ALA A 396 3.67 20.88 -10.41
N PRO A 397 3.46 20.03 -9.39
CA PRO A 397 2.84 18.71 -9.48
C PRO A 397 1.35 18.80 -9.86
N SER A 398 0.80 17.78 -10.51
CA SER A 398 -0.58 17.74 -10.99
C SER A 398 -1.62 17.81 -9.87
N THR A 399 -1.22 17.46 -8.66
CA THR A 399 -2.01 17.48 -7.42
C THR A 399 -1.92 18.81 -6.68
N THR A 400 -1.35 19.86 -7.28
CA THR A 400 -1.32 21.21 -6.71
C THR A 400 -2.74 21.71 -6.45
N GLU A 401 -3.00 22.23 -5.26
CA GLU A 401 -4.28 22.83 -4.88
C GLU A 401 -4.33 24.32 -5.24
N GLY A 402 -5.53 24.91 -5.28
CA GLY A 402 -5.70 26.34 -5.55
C GLY A 402 -5.46 26.77 -7.01
N THR A 403 -5.36 25.80 -7.94
CA THR A 403 -5.18 26.02 -9.37
C THR A 403 -6.40 25.53 -10.17
N PRO A 404 -6.78 26.19 -11.28
CA PRO A 404 -6.23 27.45 -11.77
C PRO A 404 -6.69 28.65 -10.92
N LYS A 405 -5.81 29.65 -10.77
CA LYS A 405 -6.11 30.94 -10.12
C LYS A 405 -6.36 32.01 -11.18
N VAL A 406 -7.53 32.61 -11.17
CA VAL A 406 -7.87 33.73 -12.07
C VAL A 406 -7.64 35.06 -11.36
N ILE A 407 -6.94 35.98 -12.04
CA ILE A 407 -6.69 37.35 -11.61
C ILE A 407 -7.42 38.28 -12.58
N ILE A 408 -8.31 39.11 -12.07
CA ILE A 408 -8.99 40.13 -12.87
C ILE A 408 -8.01 41.28 -13.14
N VAL A 409 -7.85 41.68 -14.40
CA VAL A 409 -7.01 42.82 -14.79
C VAL A 409 -7.92 43.94 -15.29
N LYS A 410 -7.88 45.09 -14.64
CA LYS A 410 -8.63 46.28 -15.05
C LYS A 410 -7.71 47.36 -15.59
N LEU A 411 -8.13 48.03 -16.65
CA LEU A 411 -7.54 49.29 -17.10
C LEU A 411 -8.62 50.35 -17.19
N LEU A 412 -8.46 51.42 -16.43
CA LEU A 412 -9.31 52.60 -16.52
C LEU A 412 -8.62 53.66 -17.39
N VAL A 413 -9.22 53.98 -18.53
CA VAL A 413 -8.77 55.02 -19.46
C VAL A 413 -9.57 56.29 -19.20
N LEU A 414 -8.89 57.36 -18.79
CA LEU A 414 -9.48 58.63 -18.38
C LEU A 414 -9.18 59.73 -19.40
N ASP A 415 -10.21 60.53 -19.72
CA ASP A 415 -10.07 61.78 -20.48
C ASP A 415 -9.85 63.00 -19.56
N ARG A 416 -9.23 62.77 -18.41
CA ARG A 416 -8.93 63.80 -17.41
C ARG A 416 -7.55 63.57 -16.82
N ALA A 417 -6.94 64.66 -16.36
CA ALA A 417 -5.68 64.60 -15.63
C ALA A 417 -5.84 63.84 -14.31
N LEU A 418 -4.83 63.06 -13.93
CA LEU A 418 -4.73 62.46 -12.61
C LEU A 418 -4.47 63.56 -11.58
N GLN A 419 -5.32 63.63 -10.57
CA GLN A 419 -5.04 64.40 -9.36
C GLN A 419 -4.22 63.52 -8.41
N LYS A 420 -2.95 63.88 -8.22
CA LYS A 420 -2.06 63.22 -7.25
C LYS A 420 -2.26 63.88 -5.89
N ILE A 421 -2.87 63.16 -4.95
CA ILE A 421 -2.95 63.59 -3.55
C ILE A 421 -1.76 62.98 -2.83
N TYR A 422 -0.81 63.83 -2.42
CA TYR A 422 0.32 63.40 -1.59
C TYR A 422 -0.10 63.44 -0.13
N LEU A 423 -0.37 62.27 0.46
CA LEU A 423 -0.60 62.16 1.89
C LEU A 423 0.73 62.39 2.61
N THR A 424 0.76 63.32 3.56
CA THR A 424 1.93 63.55 4.40
C THR A 424 2.10 62.34 5.32
N ALA A 425 3.18 61.58 5.14
CA ALA A 425 3.52 60.51 6.06
C ALA A 425 4.00 61.14 7.39
N THR A 426 3.12 61.25 8.37
CA THR A 426 3.56 61.43 9.76
C THR A 426 4.18 60.13 10.22
N LEU A 427 5.51 60.05 10.20
CA LEU A 427 6.27 59.05 10.93
C LEU A 427 5.91 59.17 12.42
N ARG A 428 5.29 58.15 12.98
CA ARG A 428 5.23 57.89 14.42
C ARG A 428 5.95 56.60 14.71
#